data_AF-A0A0C3AN47-F1
#
_entry.id   AF-A0A0C3AN47-F1
#
_cell.length_a   1.000
_cell.length_b   1.000
_cell.length_c   1.000
_cell.angle_alpha   90.00
_cell.angle_beta   90.00
_cell.angle_gamma   90.00
#
_symmetry.space_group_name_H-M   'P 1'
#
loop_
_entity.id
_entity.type
_entity.pdbx_description
1 polymer ?
#
loop_
_entity_poly.entity_id
_entity_poly.type
_entity_poly.pdbx_seq_one_letter_code
_entity_poly.pdbx_strand_id
1 'polypeptide(L)'
;MARIAHDFEVDECDVYPADYFDLMGGVGFGGLASLLLGRLGMDVDQAIETLLKIASAIPSTSAEDQATLEANTRSLLKVVSEAMKDCDITLDVKMYDKSLSPPKSQSMQPQQPT
;
A
#
# COMPACT_ATOMS: atom_id res chain seq x y z
N MET A 1 -15.22 6.56 3.29
CA MET A 1 -14.55 7.71 3.97
C MET A 1 -15.53 8.89 4.10
N ALA A 2 -16.81 8.59 4.40
CA ALA A 2 -17.96 9.49 4.28
C ALA A 2 -17.81 10.91 4.80
N ARG A 3 -17.26 11.09 6.01
CA ARG A 3 -17.13 12.42 6.60
C ARG A 3 -16.14 13.30 5.85
N ILE A 4 -15.01 12.72 5.45
CA ILE A 4 -13.97 13.44 4.69
C ILE A 4 -14.51 13.81 3.31
N ALA A 5 -15.15 12.85 2.62
CA ALA A 5 -15.77 13.11 1.32
C ALA A 5 -16.80 14.24 1.38
N HIS A 6 -17.65 14.23 2.39
CA HIS A 6 -18.63 15.29 2.64
C HIS A 6 -17.98 16.66 2.91
N ASP A 7 -16.94 16.71 3.74
CA ASP A 7 -16.25 17.97 4.09
C ASP A 7 -15.54 18.62 2.88
N PHE A 8 -15.15 17.84 1.88
CA PHE A 8 -14.49 18.31 0.65
C PHE A 8 -15.41 18.36 -0.57
N GLU A 9 -16.70 18.02 -0.44
CA GLU A 9 -17.67 17.92 -1.54
C GLU A 9 -17.18 17.02 -2.71
N VAL A 10 -16.49 15.93 -2.37
CA VAL A 10 -15.99 14.92 -3.33
C VAL A 10 -16.74 13.60 -3.16
N ASP A 11 -16.72 12.76 -4.19
CA ASP A 11 -17.29 11.41 -4.08
C ASP A 11 -16.46 10.54 -3.13
N GLU A 12 -17.10 9.62 -2.41
CA GLU A 12 -16.38 8.73 -1.48
C GLU A 12 -15.33 7.85 -2.18
N CYS A 13 -15.56 7.50 -3.45
CA CYS A 13 -14.62 6.73 -4.26
C CYS A 13 -13.39 7.56 -4.71
N ASP A 14 -13.46 8.89 -4.63
CA ASP A 14 -12.36 9.80 -4.96
C ASP A 14 -11.49 10.14 -3.73
N VAL A 15 -11.75 9.51 -2.58
CA VAL A 15 -11.02 9.75 -1.32
C VAL A 15 -10.08 8.61 -0.99
N TYR A 16 -8.79 8.81 -1.25
CA TYR A 16 -7.75 7.83 -0.96
C TYR A 16 -7.12 8.07 0.42
N PRO A 17 -6.94 7.04 1.26
CA PRO A 17 -6.29 7.21 2.56
C PRO A 17 -4.87 7.80 2.45
N ALA A 18 -4.14 7.54 1.36
CA ALA A 18 -2.80 8.08 1.13
C ALA A 18 -2.76 9.62 1.04
N ASP A 19 -3.85 10.28 0.68
CA ASP A 19 -3.91 11.75 0.55
C ASP A 19 -4.04 12.46 1.91
N TYR A 20 -4.39 11.73 2.97
CA TYR A 20 -4.66 12.29 4.30
C TYR A 20 -3.67 11.84 5.37
N PHE A 21 -3.00 10.71 5.18
CA PHE A 21 -2.03 10.17 6.13
C PHE A 21 -0.63 10.25 5.55
N ASP A 22 0.19 11.15 6.08
CA ASP A 22 1.61 11.28 5.70
C ASP A 22 2.42 10.01 5.95
N LEU A 23 1.99 9.18 6.91
CA LEU A 23 2.64 7.93 7.27
C LEU A 23 1.61 6.85 7.61
N MET A 24 1.77 5.68 6.99
CA MET A 24 1.05 4.46 7.34
C MET A 24 2.02 3.37 7.79
N GLY A 25 1.64 2.64 8.82
CA GLY A 25 2.45 1.56 9.40
C GLY A 25 1.59 0.42 9.90
N GLY A 26 2.16 -0.79 9.93
CA GLY A 26 1.47 -2.00 10.36
C GLY A 26 2.37 -3.23 10.28
N VAL A 27 1.96 -4.32 10.93
CA VAL A 27 2.66 -5.62 10.91
C VAL A 27 1.70 -6.74 10.49
N GLY A 28 2.23 -7.82 9.91
CA GLY A 28 1.42 -8.91 9.38
C GLY A 28 0.44 -8.40 8.33
N PHE A 29 -0.85 -8.74 8.47
CA PHE A 29 -1.91 -8.22 7.60
C PHE A 29 -2.07 -6.70 7.66
N GLY A 30 -1.80 -6.07 8.82
CA GLY A 30 -1.81 -4.62 8.92
C GLY A 30 -0.70 -3.97 8.09
N GLY A 31 0.45 -4.65 7.95
CA GLY A 31 1.54 -4.19 7.08
C GLY A 31 1.16 -4.27 5.60
N LEU A 32 0.44 -5.32 5.21
CA LEU A 32 -0.12 -5.44 3.87
C LEU A 32 -1.18 -4.36 3.61
N ALA A 33 -2.06 -4.09 4.58
CA ALA A 33 -3.05 -3.01 4.46
C ALA A 33 -2.38 -1.64 4.25
N SER A 34 -1.35 -1.33 5.05
CA SER A 34 -0.58 -0.09 4.90
C SER A 34 0.15 0.00 3.56
N LEU A 35 0.61 -1.14 3.01
CA LEU A 35 1.19 -1.19 1.67
C LEU A 35 0.13 -0.88 0.60
N LEU A 36 -1.04 -1.54 0.65
CA LEU A 36 -2.12 -1.39 -0.34
C LEU A 36 -2.71 0.03 -0.34
N LEU A 37 -3.09 0.54 0.83
CA LEU A 37 -3.72 1.85 0.98
C LEU A 37 -2.73 3.01 0.81
N GLY A 38 -1.50 2.84 1.30
CA GLY A 38 -0.50 3.90 1.29
C GLY A 38 0.33 3.93 0.02
N ARG A 39 1.00 2.82 -0.29
CA ARG A 39 1.98 2.78 -1.40
C ARG A 39 1.34 2.48 -2.75
N LEU A 40 0.37 1.56 -2.79
CA LEU A 40 -0.36 1.26 -4.02
C LEU A 40 -1.50 2.26 -4.27
N GLY A 41 -1.84 3.10 -3.30
CA GLY A 41 -2.86 4.14 -3.45
C GLY A 41 -4.25 3.58 -3.76
N MET A 42 -4.55 2.36 -3.26
CA MET A 42 -5.88 1.78 -3.42
C MET A 42 -6.90 2.52 -2.54
N ASP A 43 -8.14 2.60 -3.00
CA ASP A 43 -9.26 2.97 -2.12
C ASP A 43 -9.53 1.85 -1.09
N VAL A 44 -10.41 2.13 -0.12
CA VAL A 44 -10.69 1.22 0.99
C VAL A 44 -11.32 -0.09 0.50
N ASP A 45 -12.20 -0.04 -0.49
CA ASP A 45 -12.93 -1.21 -0.97
C ASP A 45 -12.00 -2.12 -1.80
N GLN A 46 -11.20 -1.51 -2.70
CA GLN A 46 -10.16 -2.21 -3.44
C GLN A 46 -9.13 -2.90 -2.53
N ALA A 47 -8.72 -2.21 -1.46
CA ALA A 47 -7.78 -2.79 -0.50
C ALA A 47 -8.39 -3.97 0.26
N ILE A 48 -9.67 -3.89 0.67
CA ILE A 48 -10.38 -5.00 1.33
C ILE A 48 -10.42 -6.23 0.41
N GLU A 49 -10.83 -6.06 -0.84
CA GLU A 49 -10.89 -7.17 -1.79
C GLU A 49 -9.51 -7.81 -2.02
N THR A 50 -8.48 -6.99 -2.16
CA THR A 50 -7.11 -7.45 -2.36
C THR A 50 -6.57 -8.17 -1.12
N LEU A 51 -6.84 -7.67 0.08
CA LEU A 51 -6.51 -8.33 1.34
C LEU A 51 -7.20 -9.70 1.47
N LEU A 52 -8.47 -9.80 1.08
CA LEU A 52 -9.20 -11.07 1.08
C LEU A 52 -8.59 -12.08 0.09
N LYS A 53 -8.19 -11.63 -1.11
CA LYS A 53 -7.46 -12.46 -2.07
C LYS A 53 -6.14 -12.98 -1.49
N ILE A 54 -5.36 -12.11 -0.84
CA ILE A 54 -4.11 -12.49 -0.20
C ILE A 54 -4.34 -13.50 0.94
N ALA A 55 -5.31 -13.24 1.82
CA ALA A 55 -5.62 -14.13 2.94
C ALA A 55 -6.07 -15.53 2.46
N SER A 56 -6.87 -15.57 1.39
CA SER A 56 -7.35 -16.83 0.80
C SER A 56 -6.26 -17.62 0.08
N ALA A 57 -5.17 -16.95 -0.32
CA ALA A 57 -4.04 -17.58 -1.01
C ALA A 57 -3.05 -18.27 -0.06
N ILE A 58 -3.20 -18.11 1.25
CA ILE A 58 -2.35 -18.76 2.26
C ILE A 58 -3.11 -19.96 2.84
N PRO A 59 -2.76 -21.20 2.45
CA PRO A 59 -3.33 -22.42 3.03
C PRO A 59 -3.18 -22.45 4.56
N SER A 60 -4.29 -22.57 5.28
CA SER A 60 -4.31 -22.65 6.76
C SER A 60 -3.94 -24.03 7.31
N THR A 61 -3.16 -24.82 6.57
CA THR A 61 -2.84 -26.20 6.99
C THR A 61 -1.89 -26.17 8.19
N SER A 62 -2.25 -26.87 9.27
CA SER A 62 -1.49 -26.92 10.52
C SER A 62 -0.27 -27.84 10.45
N ALA A 63 0.16 -28.24 9.26
CA ALA A 63 1.36 -29.04 9.09
C ALA A 63 2.56 -28.10 9.04
N GLU A 64 3.34 -28.05 10.13
CA GLU A 64 4.62 -27.34 10.25
C GLU A 64 5.74 -27.96 9.38
N ASP A 65 5.38 -28.55 8.24
CA ASP A 65 6.35 -29.07 7.29
C ASP A 65 6.97 -27.92 6.51
N GLN A 66 8.30 -27.89 6.43
CA GLN A 66 9.08 -26.88 5.70
C GLN A 66 8.57 -26.66 4.26
N ALA A 67 8.13 -27.73 3.60
CA ALA A 67 7.57 -27.69 2.24
C ALA A 67 6.27 -26.84 2.17
N THR A 68 5.43 -26.90 3.20
CA THR A 68 4.19 -26.12 3.31
C THR A 68 4.51 -24.64 3.52
N LEU A 69 5.50 -24.32 4.35
CA LEU A 69 5.92 -22.93 4.59
C LEU A 69 6.51 -22.27 3.33
N GLU A 70 7.34 -22.98 2.58
CA GLU A 70 7.86 -22.49 1.30
C GLU A 70 6.75 -22.33 0.25
N ALA A 71 5.79 -23.25 0.19
CA ALA A 71 4.63 -23.13 -0.69
C ALA A 71 3.78 -21.90 -0.34
N ASN A 72 3.50 -21.68 0.95
CA ASN A 72 2.75 -20.53 1.44
C ASN A 72 3.46 -19.21 1.13
N THR A 73 4.78 -19.15 1.35
CA THR A 73 5.59 -17.97 1.04
C THR A 73 5.58 -17.66 -0.46
N ARG A 74 5.71 -18.69 -1.32
CA ARG A 74 5.63 -18.53 -2.78
C ARG A 74 4.24 -18.06 -3.23
N SER A 75 3.17 -18.61 -2.64
CA SER A 75 1.80 -18.22 -2.93
C SER A 75 1.55 -16.75 -2.55
N LEU A 76 1.96 -16.36 -1.34
CA LEU A 76 1.88 -14.98 -0.86
C LEU A 76 2.66 -14.03 -1.77
N LEU A 77 3.91 -14.36 -2.09
CA LEU A 77 4.75 -13.54 -2.96
C LEU A 77 4.09 -13.34 -4.34
N LYS A 78 3.51 -14.41 -4.90
CA LYS A 78 2.81 -14.36 -6.18
C LYS A 78 1.65 -13.38 -6.15
N VAL A 79 0.73 -13.52 -5.18
CA VAL A 79 -0.47 -12.67 -5.12
C VAL A 79 -0.13 -11.22 -4.81
N VAL A 80 0.84 -10.96 -3.93
CA VAL A 80 1.30 -9.58 -3.66
C VAL A 80 1.95 -8.98 -4.91
N SER A 81 2.74 -9.76 -5.65
CA SER A 81 3.36 -9.30 -6.89
C SER A 81 2.34 -9.03 -7.99
N GLU A 82 1.25 -9.80 -8.06
CA GLU A 82 0.12 -9.55 -8.97
C GLU A 82 -0.59 -8.24 -8.60
N ALA A 83 -0.93 -8.05 -7.32
CA ALA A 83 -1.54 -6.80 -6.86
C ALA A 83 -0.66 -5.57 -7.15
N MET A 84 0.66 -5.68 -7.03
CA MET A 84 1.59 -4.59 -7.38
C MET A 84 1.63 -4.27 -8.87
N LYS A 85 1.52 -5.29 -9.74
CA LYS A 85 1.47 -5.11 -11.20
C LYS A 85 0.19 -4.44 -11.64
N ASP A 86 -0.93 -4.78 -11.01
CA ASP A 86 -2.23 -4.18 -11.30
C ASP A 86 -2.26 -2.66 -11.01
N CYS A 87 -1.33 -2.17 -10.17
CA CYS A 87 -1.15 -0.76 -9.85
C CYS A 87 0.02 -0.09 -10.61
N ASP A 88 0.51 -0.70 -11.71
CA ASP A 88 1.62 -0.18 -12.54
C ASP A 88 2.95 0.07 -11.77
N ILE A 89 3.14 -0.58 -10.62
CA ILE A 89 4.39 -0.48 -9.85
C ILE A 89 5.39 -1.51 -10.36
N THR A 90 6.59 -1.04 -10.74
CA THR A 90 7.70 -1.94 -11.08
C THR A 90 8.23 -2.65 -9.82
N LEU A 91 8.33 -3.98 -9.87
CA LEU A 91 8.75 -4.81 -8.73
C LEU A 91 10.19 -4.56 -8.26
N ASP A 92 11.03 -3.98 -9.12
CA ASP A 92 12.43 -3.66 -8.84
C ASP A 92 12.64 -2.25 -8.26
N VAL A 93 11.57 -1.55 -7.86
CA VAL A 93 11.70 -0.24 -7.21
C VAL A 93 12.35 -0.39 -5.85
N LYS A 94 13.63 -0.03 -5.77
CA LYS A 94 14.29 0.17 -4.48
C LYS A 94 13.57 1.28 -3.73
N MET A 95 13.17 0.99 -2.48
CA MET A 95 12.58 1.98 -1.57
C MET A 95 13.51 3.18 -1.33
N TYR A 96 14.82 2.96 -1.49
CA TYR A 96 15.84 3.99 -1.55
C TYR A 96 16.84 3.64 -2.66
N ASP A 97 16.84 4.42 -3.74
CA ASP A 97 17.87 4.31 -4.78
C ASP A 97 18.93 5.39 -4.56
N LYS A 98 20.16 4.96 -4.22
CA LYS A 98 21.31 5.87 -4.06
C LYS A 98 21.66 6.63 -5.34
N SER A 99 21.19 6.16 -6.50
CA SER A 99 21.41 6.83 -7.80
C SER A 99 20.43 7.98 -8.04
N LEU A 100 19.32 8.05 -7.29
CA LEU A 100 18.35 9.15 -7.35
C LEU A 100 18.66 10.13 -6.22
N SER A 101 19.00 11.36 -6.57
CA SER A 101 19.10 12.43 -5.58
C SER A 101 17.74 12.64 -4.92
N PRO A 102 17.66 12.80 -3.58
CA PRO A 102 16.38 13.09 -2.93
C PRO A 102 15.74 14.31 -3.58
N PRO A 103 14.39 14.35 -3.71
CA PRO A 103 13.71 15.52 -4.23
C PRO A 103 14.14 16.73 -3.41
N LYS A 104 14.68 17.75 -4.09
CA LYS A 104 15.09 18.99 -3.43
C LYS A 104 13.85 19.56 -2.76
N SER A 105 13.84 19.58 -1.44
CA SER A 105 12.86 20.33 -0.65
C SER A 105 12.90 21.76 -1.15
N GLN A 106 11.85 22.22 -1.83
CA GLN A 106 11.69 23.64 -2.09
C GLN A 106 11.46 24.27 -0.73
N SER A 107 12.51 24.86 -0.17
CA SER A 107 12.41 25.75 0.97
C SER A 107 11.38 26.82 0.61
N MET A 108 10.24 26.81 1.30
CA MET A 108 9.27 27.91 1.30
C MET A 108 10.06 29.20 1.54
N GLN A 109 10.19 30.04 0.51
CA GLN A 109 10.82 31.35 0.69
C GLN A 109 9.91 32.18 1.60
N PRO A 110 10.45 32.85 2.63
CA PRO A 110 9.64 33.70 3.49
C PRO A 110 9.06 34.84 2.64
N GLN A 111 7.72 34.92 2.58
CA GLN A 111 7.03 36.06 1.99
C GLN A 111 7.44 37.32 2.76
N GLN A 112 7.97 38.30 2.03
CA GLN A 112 8.38 39.59 2.56
C GLN A 112 7.13 40.47 2.70
N PRO A 113 6.81 41.02 3.88
CA PRO A 113 5.64 41.88 4.04
C PRO A 113 5.86 43.23 3.35
N THR A 114 4.83 43.68 2.65
CA THR A 114 4.73 45.03 2.06
C THR A 114 4.11 45.98 3.07
#